data_AF-A0AAD4YNG7-F1
#
_entry.id   AF-A0AAD4YNG7-F1
#
_cell.length_a   1.000
_cell.length_b   1.000
_cell.length_c   1.000
_cell.angle_alpha   90.00
_cell.angle_beta   90.00
_cell.angle_gamma   90.00
#
_symmetry.space_group_name_H-M   'P 1'
#
loop_
_entity.id
_entity.type
_entity.pdbx_description
1 polymer ?
#
loop_
_entity_poly.entity_id
_entity_poly.type
_entity_poly.pdbx_seq_one_letter_code
_entity_poly.pdbx_strand_id
1 'polypeptide(L)'
;MPGLDRQLVEHKLPIKDGYLPVKQARRRMSMDTELKVKEEIERLLKAGFIRPAIYADWLANIVPVLKRKTGAVRICVDYRNLNEASPKDEYPMPMADMLIDGAAHDQMLSFMDGNAGKIQPFSSLLRLKQEQTFKWEEQHQQAFQEIKHYLSNPPVLSPPKRGRPLKLYVSASEVSIGSLLAQDNEEGKEQAVYYLSRTLTEVERRYSAIERLCLALYFTAVKLRHYMLPHTIYIIAKTDLIKYMLTRPMLRGRIGKWTLALTEFTFRYVPQKAVKGQAVADFLADHPGEEIENMDSLDIANANLLTRAHVCLNNPIYLIQLTPWKLYFNGSKTDKASGAGVVLEEPLGVRHCYSFQLDF
;
A
#
# COMPACT_ATOMS: atom_id res chain seq x y z
N MET A 1 23.90 -7.11 37.78
CA MET A 1 23.11 -8.25 37.26
C MET A 1 24.10 -9.20 36.62
N PRO A 2 24.27 -10.44 37.14
CA PRO A 2 25.00 -11.45 36.37
C PRO A 2 24.28 -11.62 35.03
N GLY A 3 25.04 -11.63 33.93
CA GLY A 3 24.48 -11.88 32.60
C GLY A 3 23.87 -13.28 32.50
N LEU A 4 23.11 -13.53 31.43
CA LEU A 4 22.67 -14.89 31.11
C LEU A 4 23.89 -15.78 30.86
N ASP A 5 23.77 -17.06 31.20
CA ASP A 5 24.82 -18.04 30.92
C ASP A 5 25.11 -18.08 29.42
N ARG A 6 26.40 -18.07 29.06
CA ARG A 6 26.86 -18.18 27.66
C ARG A 6 26.46 -19.51 27.03
N GLN A 7 26.22 -20.53 27.83
CA GLN A 7 25.67 -21.81 27.36
C GLN A 7 24.21 -21.69 26.93
N LEU A 8 23.46 -20.74 27.50
CA LEU A 8 22.06 -20.52 27.16
C LEU A 8 21.94 -19.77 25.83
N VAL A 9 22.60 -18.61 25.72
CA VAL A 9 22.56 -17.74 24.54
C VAL A 9 23.87 -16.96 24.43
N GLU A 10 24.53 -17.05 23.29
CA GLU A 10 25.66 -16.19 22.93
C GLU A 10 25.38 -15.52 21.57
N HIS A 11 25.38 -14.19 21.55
CA HIS A 11 25.24 -13.45 20.30
C HIS A 11 26.58 -13.40 19.56
N LYS A 12 26.62 -13.95 18.35
CA LYS A 12 27.79 -13.91 17.47
C LYS A 12 27.55 -12.91 16.34
N LEU A 13 28.56 -12.08 16.08
CA LEU A 13 28.55 -11.09 15.01
C LEU A 13 29.40 -11.60 13.83
N PRO A 14 28.80 -12.27 12.84
CA PRO A 14 29.51 -12.62 11.61
C PRO A 14 29.90 -11.37 10.82
N ILE A 15 30.99 -11.45 10.06
CA ILE A 15 31.46 -10.38 9.17
C ILE A 15 31.30 -10.85 7.72
N LYS A 16 30.85 -9.97 6.84
CA LYS A 16 30.72 -10.25 5.40
C LYS A 16 32.09 -10.51 4.76
N ASP A 17 32.12 -11.41 3.78
CA ASP A 17 33.32 -11.70 3.03
C ASP A 17 33.88 -10.44 2.33
N GLY A 18 35.20 -10.24 2.44
CA GLY A 18 35.90 -9.10 1.85
C GLY A 18 35.87 -7.79 2.66
N TYR A 19 35.20 -7.74 3.81
CA TYR A 19 35.25 -6.57 4.71
C TYR A 19 36.47 -6.60 5.61
N LEU A 20 37.25 -5.51 5.61
CA LEU A 20 38.42 -5.35 6.47
C LEU A 20 38.05 -4.71 7.82
N PRO A 21 38.74 -5.09 8.92
CA PRO A 21 38.55 -4.45 10.22
C PRO A 21 38.85 -2.96 10.20
N VAL A 22 37.96 -2.16 10.81
CA VAL A 22 38.10 -0.71 10.90
C VAL A 22 38.51 -0.30 12.32
N LYS A 23 39.58 0.48 12.43
CA LYS A 23 40.00 1.15 13.67
C LYS A 23 39.73 2.64 13.59
N GLN A 24 38.66 3.10 14.22
CA GLN A 24 38.31 4.52 14.21
C GLN A 24 39.32 5.34 15.04
N ALA A 25 39.71 6.50 14.53
CA ALA A 25 40.56 7.44 15.27
C ALA A 25 39.82 7.99 16.51
N ARG A 26 40.54 8.13 17.64
CA ARG A 26 39.99 8.65 18.89
C ARG A 26 39.40 10.05 18.69
N ARG A 27 38.13 10.23 19.06
CA ARG A 27 37.51 11.57 19.09
C ARG A 27 38.03 12.40 20.26
N ARG A 28 38.22 13.70 20.02
CA ARG A 28 38.55 14.68 21.08
C ARG A 28 37.34 14.89 21.98
N MET A 29 37.58 14.99 23.29
CA MET A 29 36.55 15.24 24.30
C MET A 29 37.04 16.33 25.26
N SER A 30 36.11 17.02 25.92
CA SER A 30 36.45 17.95 27.00
C SER A 30 36.88 17.19 28.26
N MET A 31 37.72 17.81 29.08
CA MET A 31 38.25 17.20 30.32
C MET A 31 37.13 16.80 31.28
N ASP A 32 36.10 17.63 31.46
CA ASP A 32 34.93 17.31 32.31
C ASP A 32 34.19 16.06 31.83
N THR A 33 34.01 15.93 30.51
CA THR A 33 33.35 14.75 29.92
C THR A 33 34.23 13.51 30.09
N GLU A 34 35.55 13.63 29.90
CA GLU A 34 36.48 12.52 30.02
C GLU A 34 36.52 11.94 31.44
N LEU A 35 36.47 12.78 32.47
CA LEU A 35 36.40 12.32 33.87
C LEU A 35 35.15 11.48 34.13
N LYS A 36 33.97 11.98 33.75
CA LYS A 36 32.70 11.27 33.93
C LYS A 36 32.63 9.97 33.12
N VAL A 37 33.24 9.96 31.93
CA VAL A 37 33.37 8.74 31.11
C VAL A 37 34.24 7.71 31.81
N LYS A 38 35.37 8.11 32.41
CA LYS A 38 36.25 7.19 33.15
C LYS A 38 35.51 6.54 34.33
N GLU A 39 34.79 7.34 35.12
CA GLU A 39 33.98 6.83 36.24
C GLU A 39 32.94 5.78 35.77
N GLU A 40 32.26 6.04 34.67
CA GLU A 40 31.26 5.10 34.12
C GLU A 40 31.91 3.83 33.52
N ILE A 41 33.08 3.96 32.86
CA ILE A 41 33.86 2.79 32.39
C ILE A 41 34.30 1.93 33.58
N GLU A 42 34.82 2.53 34.64
CA GLU A 42 35.20 1.79 35.85
C GLU A 42 34.01 1.08 36.49
N ARG A 43 32.84 1.74 36.53
CA ARG A 43 31.60 1.13 37.01
C ARG A 43 31.20 -0.08 36.17
N LEU A 44 31.27 0.01 34.84
CA LEU A 44 30.96 -1.09 33.92
C LEU A 44 31.98 -2.23 34.02
N LEU A 45 33.26 -1.91 34.24
CA LEU A 45 34.33 -2.88 34.44
C LEU A 45 34.13 -3.65 35.76
N LYS A 46 33.87 -2.93 36.87
CA LYS A 46 33.56 -3.53 38.17
C LYS A 46 32.29 -4.40 38.13
N ALA A 47 31.32 -4.02 37.31
CA ALA A 47 30.10 -4.79 37.10
C ALA A 47 30.29 -6.01 36.17
N GLY A 48 31.45 -6.16 35.53
CA GLY A 48 31.74 -7.27 34.61
C GLY A 48 31.04 -7.17 33.25
N PHE A 49 30.50 -6.00 32.89
CA PHE A 49 29.85 -5.79 31.58
C PHE A 49 30.86 -5.63 30.44
N ILE A 50 32.05 -5.10 30.75
CA ILE A 50 33.14 -4.90 29.80
C ILE A 50 34.43 -5.49 30.36
N ARG A 51 35.40 -5.73 29.48
CA ARG A 51 36.73 -6.19 29.84
C ARG A 51 37.78 -5.50 28.96
N PRO A 52 39.03 -5.33 29.44
CA PRO A 52 40.11 -4.87 28.60
C PRO A 52 40.34 -5.84 27.44
N ALA A 53 40.45 -5.32 26.23
CA ALA A 53 40.80 -6.08 25.04
C ALA A 53 42.21 -5.65 24.59
N ILE A 54 43.13 -6.62 24.54
CA ILE A 54 44.50 -6.41 24.05
C ILE A 54 44.51 -6.84 22.58
N TYR A 55 45.13 -6.05 21.71
CA TYR A 55 45.21 -6.31 20.25
C TYR A 55 43.86 -6.40 19.54
N ALA A 56 42.94 -5.47 19.81
CA ALA A 56 41.67 -5.42 19.10
C ALA A 56 41.85 -5.02 17.61
N ASP A 57 41.29 -5.82 16.71
CA ASP A 57 41.26 -5.53 15.26
C ASP A 57 40.20 -4.49 14.90
N TRP A 58 39.08 -4.50 15.60
CA TRP A 58 38.01 -3.51 15.47
C TRP A 58 38.08 -2.51 16.62
N LEU A 59 38.03 -1.21 16.29
CA LEU A 59 37.98 -0.15 17.28
C LEU A 59 36.86 0.84 16.93
N ALA A 60 35.83 0.90 17.78
CA ALA A 60 34.73 1.84 17.66
C ALA A 60 34.85 2.95 18.71
N ASN A 61 34.56 4.18 18.32
CA ASN A 61 34.57 5.31 19.23
C ASN A 61 33.39 5.27 20.21
N ILE A 62 33.65 5.78 21.41
CA ILE A 62 32.60 6.10 22.38
C ILE A 62 31.98 7.47 22.06
N VAL A 63 30.68 7.56 22.33
CA VAL A 63 29.87 8.78 22.22
C VAL A 63 29.20 8.98 23.58
N PRO A 64 29.74 9.87 24.43
CA PRO A 64 29.14 10.18 25.72
C PRO A 64 27.86 10.99 25.52
N VAL A 65 26.74 10.48 26.03
CA VAL A 65 25.44 11.17 25.99
C VAL A 65 25.09 11.63 27.40
N LEU A 66 25.00 12.95 27.59
CA LEU A 66 24.63 13.55 28.87
C LEU A 66 23.12 13.45 29.09
N LYS A 67 22.71 12.85 30.20
CA LYS A 67 21.31 12.84 30.62
C LYS A 67 20.97 14.18 31.28
N ARG A 68 20.27 15.05 30.55
CA ARG A 68 19.87 16.40 31.02
C ARG A 68 19.22 16.42 32.40
N LYS A 69 18.42 15.41 32.75
CA LYS A 69 17.69 15.36 34.03
C LYS A 69 18.55 14.97 35.25
N THR A 70 19.61 14.19 35.06
CA THR A 70 20.39 13.59 36.17
C THR A 70 21.86 13.98 36.16
N GLY A 71 22.33 14.64 35.10
CA GLY A 71 23.76 14.93 34.91
C GLY A 71 24.62 13.70 34.59
N ALA A 72 24.06 12.49 34.71
CA ALA A 72 24.76 11.23 34.46
C ALA A 72 25.10 11.03 32.97
N VAL A 73 26.23 10.38 32.70
CA VAL A 73 26.68 10.04 31.35
C VAL A 73 26.20 8.64 30.97
N ARG A 74 25.63 8.49 29.78
CA ARG A 74 25.44 7.18 29.14
C ARG A 74 26.52 7.01 28.08
N ILE A 75 27.30 5.94 28.18
CA ILE A 75 28.27 5.57 27.15
C ILE A 75 27.52 4.87 26.02
N CYS A 76 27.51 5.49 24.85
CA CYS A 76 27.09 4.84 23.60
C CYS A 76 28.34 4.53 22.77
N VAL A 77 28.31 3.47 21.97
CA VAL A 77 29.43 3.09 21.09
C VAL A 77 28.97 3.21 19.64
N ASP A 78 29.79 3.84 18.80
CA ASP A 78 29.49 4.09 17.39
C ASP A 78 29.86 2.88 16.52
N TYR A 79 28.97 1.88 16.50
CA TYR A 79 29.13 0.65 15.73
C TYR A 79 28.82 0.78 14.24
N ARG A 80 28.71 1.99 13.65
CA ARG A 80 28.32 2.14 12.23
C ARG A 80 29.15 1.28 11.26
N ASN A 81 30.48 1.32 11.37
CA ASN A 81 31.35 0.50 10.51
C ASN A 81 31.19 -1.01 10.77
N LEU A 82 30.97 -1.41 12.03
CA LEU A 82 30.74 -2.81 12.38
C LEU A 82 29.38 -3.30 11.86
N ASN A 83 28.34 -2.48 11.96
CA ASN A 83 26.99 -2.76 11.49
C ASN A 83 26.93 -2.86 9.96
N GLU A 84 27.74 -2.07 9.23
CA GLU A 84 27.91 -2.18 7.78
C GLU A 84 28.57 -3.50 7.37
N ALA A 85 29.61 -3.90 8.13
CA ALA A 85 30.37 -5.12 7.90
C ALA A 85 29.63 -6.40 8.32
N SER A 86 28.67 -6.31 9.24
CA SER A 86 27.87 -7.44 9.69
C SER A 86 26.69 -7.70 8.72
N PRO A 87 26.34 -8.97 8.42
CA PRO A 87 25.10 -9.28 7.73
C PRO A 87 23.92 -8.92 8.63
N LYS A 88 22.78 -8.58 8.01
CA LYS A 88 21.56 -8.31 8.75
C LYS A 88 20.95 -9.64 9.20
N ASP A 89 20.57 -9.71 10.46
CA ASP A 89 19.80 -10.84 10.98
C ASP A 89 18.35 -10.72 10.51
N GLU A 90 17.86 -11.71 9.76
CA GLU A 90 16.50 -11.73 9.20
C GLU A 90 15.50 -12.39 10.18
N TYR A 91 15.59 -12.02 11.46
CA TYR A 91 14.62 -12.51 12.43
C TYR A 91 13.21 -12.04 12.05
N PRO A 92 12.23 -12.95 11.85
CA PRO A 92 10.89 -12.58 11.44
C PRO A 92 10.15 -11.93 12.61
N MET A 93 10.21 -10.60 12.68
CA MET A 93 9.41 -9.82 13.61
C MET A 93 7.95 -9.84 13.14
N PRO A 94 6.99 -10.24 13.99
CA PRO A 94 5.57 -10.17 13.64
C PRO A 94 5.16 -8.72 13.44
N MET A 95 4.10 -8.49 12.65
CA MET A 95 3.56 -7.14 12.49
C MET A 95 3.15 -6.60 13.86
N ALA A 96 3.56 -5.36 14.17
CA ALA A 96 3.28 -4.72 15.45
C ALA A 96 1.79 -4.76 15.79
N ASP A 97 0.93 -4.58 14.78
CA ASP A 97 -0.53 -4.60 14.94
C ASP A 97 -1.03 -5.94 15.49
N MET A 98 -0.49 -7.07 15.02
CA MET A 98 -0.84 -8.40 15.56
C MET A 98 -0.41 -8.57 17.02
N LEU A 99 0.74 -8.02 17.39
CA LEU A 99 1.21 -8.03 18.78
C LEU A 99 0.29 -7.20 19.67
N ILE A 100 -0.13 -6.03 19.17
CA ILE A 100 -1.02 -5.12 19.87
C ILE A 100 -2.40 -5.77 20.06
N ASP A 101 -2.97 -6.42 19.05
CA ASP A 101 -4.26 -7.12 19.18
C ASP A 101 -4.20 -8.32 20.13
N GLY A 102 -3.09 -9.06 20.10
CA GLY A 102 -2.87 -10.17 21.04
C GLY A 102 -2.80 -9.69 22.49
N ALA A 103 -2.26 -8.49 22.72
CA ALA A 103 -2.21 -7.84 24.02
C ALA A 103 -3.52 -7.13 24.39
N ALA A 104 -4.27 -6.64 23.40
CA ALA A 104 -5.53 -5.92 23.55
C ALA A 104 -6.69 -6.90 23.80
N HIS A 105 -6.66 -7.55 24.96
CA HIS A 105 -7.85 -8.18 25.52
C HIS A 105 -8.87 -7.13 26.01
N ASP A 106 -8.48 -5.85 26.11
CA ASP A 106 -9.37 -4.78 26.58
C ASP A 106 -9.39 -3.50 25.72
N GLN A 107 -10.61 -3.27 25.23
CA GLN A 107 -11.40 -2.05 25.07
C GLN A 107 -11.16 -1.03 23.97
N MET A 108 -9.96 -0.72 23.45
CA MET A 108 -9.86 0.32 22.40
C MET A 108 -8.48 0.40 21.74
N LEU A 109 -8.44 0.60 20.43
CA LEU A 109 -7.21 0.81 19.63
C LEU A 109 -7.36 2.06 18.76
N SER A 110 -6.28 2.69 18.33
CA SER A 110 -6.33 3.75 17.32
C SER A 110 -5.18 3.55 16.33
N PHE A 111 -5.52 3.23 15.09
CA PHE A 111 -4.56 2.98 14.01
C PHE A 111 -4.77 3.98 12.87
N MET A 112 -3.67 4.31 12.19
CA MET A 112 -3.57 5.46 11.29
C MET A 112 -3.28 5.03 9.85
N ASP A 113 -4.14 4.20 9.26
CA ASP A 113 -3.88 3.64 7.92
C ASP A 113 -4.95 4.02 6.87
N GLY A 114 -5.76 5.05 7.16
CA GLY A 114 -6.80 5.62 6.27
C GLY A 114 -6.43 6.89 5.48
N ASN A 115 -5.18 7.35 5.56
CA ASN A 115 -4.81 8.71 5.09
C ASN A 115 -4.12 8.76 3.72
N ALA A 116 -4.16 7.69 2.91
CA ALA A 116 -3.42 7.65 1.63
C ALA A 116 -3.81 8.76 0.64
N GLY A 117 -5.06 9.23 0.68
CA GLY A 117 -5.50 10.41 -0.08
C GLY A 117 -4.88 11.71 0.45
N LYS A 118 -4.91 11.90 1.78
CA LYS A 118 -4.42 13.10 2.48
C LYS A 118 -2.89 13.30 2.35
N ILE A 119 -2.14 12.21 2.18
CA ILE A 119 -0.68 12.26 2.00
C ILE A 119 -0.24 12.44 0.54
N GLN A 120 -1.18 12.43 -0.42
CA GLN A 120 -0.86 12.51 -1.85
C GLN A 120 -0.03 13.76 -2.21
N PRO A 121 -0.29 14.95 -1.66
CA PRO A 121 0.52 16.13 -1.96
C PRO A 121 2.02 15.93 -1.65
N PHE A 122 2.36 15.13 -0.63
CA PHE A 122 3.77 14.86 -0.27
C PHE A 122 4.46 13.85 -1.19
N SER A 123 3.71 13.12 -2.03
CA SER A 123 4.28 12.05 -2.86
C SER A 123 5.34 12.54 -3.85
N SER A 124 5.18 13.77 -4.35
CA SER A 124 6.16 14.46 -5.20
C SER A 124 7.44 14.77 -4.43
N LEU A 125 7.31 15.29 -3.20
CA LEU A 125 8.43 15.65 -2.32
C LEU A 125 9.24 14.43 -1.86
N LEU A 126 8.59 13.29 -1.66
CA LEU A 126 9.25 12.04 -1.25
C LEU A 126 10.02 11.37 -2.39
N ARG A 127 9.75 11.73 -3.65
CA ARG A 127 10.37 11.14 -4.86
C ARG A 127 11.37 12.08 -5.55
N LEU A 128 11.80 13.13 -4.86
CA LEU A 128 12.79 14.06 -5.40
C LEU A 128 14.10 13.33 -5.71
N LYS A 129 14.58 13.49 -6.96
CA LYS A 129 15.94 13.09 -7.33
C LYS A 129 16.93 14.12 -6.78
N GLN A 130 18.20 13.74 -6.60
CA GLN A 130 19.24 14.62 -6.02
C GLN A 130 19.38 15.99 -6.71
N GLU A 131 19.00 16.11 -7.98
CA GLU A 131 19.04 17.34 -8.78
C GLU A 131 17.79 18.24 -8.63
N GLN A 132 16.72 17.74 -8.00
CA GLN A 132 15.48 18.50 -7.86
C GLN A 132 15.48 19.31 -6.56
N THR A 133 15.04 20.56 -6.64
CA THR A 133 14.94 21.45 -5.49
C THR A 133 13.69 21.13 -4.68
N PHE A 134 13.85 20.95 -3.38
CA PHE A 134 12.73 20.82 -2.45
C PHE A 134 11.98 22.16 -2.37
N LYS A 135 10.70 22.17 -2.74
CA LYS A 135 9.83 23.35 -2.67
C LYS A 135 8.58 23.04 -1.85
N TRP A 136 8.42 23.75 -0.74
CA TRP A 136 7.25 23.62 0.12
C TRP A 136 6.19 24.63 -0.29
N GLU A 137 5.23 24.17 -1.09
CA GLU A 137 4.06 24.94 -1.53
C GLU A 137 2.90 24.92 -0.53
N GLU A 138 1.90 25.78 -0.75
CA GLU A 138 0.71 25.93 0.09
C GLU A 138 -0.12 24.63 0.19
N GLN A 139 -0.21 23.85 -0.89
CA GLN A 139 -0.91 22.56 -0.89
C GLN A 139 -0.29 21.57 0.12
N HIS A 140 1.04 21.56 0.25
CA HIS A 140 1.73 20.74 1.23
C HIS A 140 1.47 21.22 2.66
N GLN A 141 1.41 22.54 2.86
CA GLN A 141 1.11 23.12 4.16
C GLN A 141 -0.31 22.80 4.63
N GLN A 142 -1.29 22.91 3.72
CA GLN A 142 -2.67 22.56 4.01
C GLN A 142 -2.80 21.08 4.36
N ALA A 143 -2.25 20.18 3.55
CA ALA A 143 -2.25 18.75 3.81
C ALA A 143 -1.58 18.41 5.16
N PHE A 144 -0.51 19.12 5.52
CA PHE A 144 0.18 18.92 6.80
C PHE A 144 -0.69 19.35 7.99
N GLN A 145 -1.44 20.44 7.87
CA GLN A 145 -2.37 20.90 8.88
C GLN A 145 -3.57 19.95 9.02
N GLU A 146 -4.11 19.44 7.91
CA GLU A 146 -5.17 18.43 7.92
C GLU A 146 -4.73 17.15 8.65
N ILE A 147 -3.51 16.66 8.38
CA ILE A 147 -2.94 15.52 9.09
C ILE A 147 -2.78 15.84 10.59
N LYS A 148 -2.25 17.01 10.95
CA LYS A 148 -2.15 17.41 12.36
C LYS A 148 -3.51 17.43 13.06
N HIS A 149 -4.52 17.98 12.41
CA HIS A 149 -5.88 18.03 12.95
C HIS A 149 -6.44 16.62 13.13
N TYR A 150 -6.27 15.75 12.14
CA TYR A 150 -6.67 14.34 12.20
C TYR A 150 -5.98 13.59 13.35
N LEU A 151 -4.66 13.77 13.51
CA LEU A 151 -3.88 13.17 14.59
C LEU A 151 -4.23 13.70 15.98
N SER A 152 -4.81 14.90 16.07
CA SER A 152 -5.23 15.48 17.34
C SER A 152 -6.50 14.84 17.89
N ASN A 153 -7.37 14.34 17.01
CA ASN A 153 -8.61 13.62 17.36
C ASN A 153 -8.73 12.36 16.51
N PRO A 154 -7.87 11.35 16.73
CA PRO A 154 -7.90 10.14 15.92
C PRO A 154 -9.21 9.39 16.13
N PRO A 155 -9.79 8.80 15.06
CA PRO A 155 -10.98 7.98 15.20
C PRO A 155 -10.67 6.77 16.09
N VAL A 156 -11.61 6.46 16.97
CA VAL A 156 -11.46 5.35 17.90
C VAL A 156 -11.78 4.04 17.20
N LEU A 157 -10.86 3.09 17.26
CA LEU A 157 -11.02 1.73 16.76
C LEU A 157 -11.31 0.76 17.91
N SER A 158 -11.90 -0.36 17.52
CA SER A 158 -12.25 -1.46 18.40
C SER A 158 -11.60 -2.75 17.90
N PRO A 159 -11.06 -3.60 18.78
CA PRO A 159 -10.57 -4.90 18.37
C PRO A 159 -11.75 -5.77 17.89
N PRO A 160 -11.55 -6.63 16.87
CA PRO A 160 -12.62 -7.47 16.36
C PRO A 160 -12.99 -8.56 17.38
N LYS A 161 -14.28 -8.62 17.72
CA LYS A 161 -14.85 -9.67 18.56
C LYS A 161 -14.98 -10.97 17.78
N ARG A 162 -14.48 -12.06 18.37
CA ARG A 162 -14.51 -13.40 17.78
C ARG A 162 -15.94 -13.90 17.56
N GLY A 163 -16.17 -14.60 16.46
CA GLY A 163 -17.43 -15.28 16.15
C GLY A 163 -18.56 -14.38 15.63
N ARG A 164 -18.32 -13.08 15.49
CA ARG A 164 -19.25 -12.14 14.86
C ARG A 164 -18.79 -11.78 13.45
N PRO A 165 -19.71 -11.58 12.50
CA PRO A 165 -19.33 -11.21 11.15
C PRO A 165 -18.73 -9.80 11.11
N LEU A 166 -17.85 -9.55 10.14
CA LEU A 166 -17.27 -8.23 9.89
C LEU A 166 -17.95 -7.59 8.69
N LYS A 167 -18.06 -6.26 8.70
CA LYS A 167 -18.56 -5.44 7.61
C LYS A 167 -17.40 -4.76 6.94
N LEU A 168 -17.28 -4.91 5.63
CA LEU A 168 -16.24 -4.31 4.83
C LEU A 168 -16.87 -3.26 3.89
N TYR A 169 -16.50 -2.00 4.09
CA TYR A 169 -16.79 -0.91 3.17
C TYR A 169 -15.59 -0.72 2.26
N VAL A 170 -15.85 -0.62 0.96
CA VAL A 170 -14.82 -0.45 -0.05
C VAL A 170 -15.10 0.84 -0.81
N SER A 171 -14.09 1.69 -0.97
CA SER A 171 -14.16 2.89 -1.79
C SER A 171 -12.95 2.98 -2.71
N ALA A 172 -13.16 3.54 -3.89
CA ALA A 172 -12.11 3.79 -4.86
C ALA A 172 -12.32 5.17 -5.49
N SER A 173 -11.21 5.92 -5.58
CA SER A 173 -11.11 7.15 -6.34
C SER A 173 -10.16 6.95 -7.53
N GLU A 174 -9.96 7.99 -8.35
CA GLU A 174 -8.98 7.96 -9.45
C GLU A 174 -7.54 7.83 -8.96
N VAL A 175 -7.27 8.23 -7.72
CA VAL A 175 -5.90 8.42 -7.22
C VAL A 175 -5.57 7.44 -6.10
N SER A 176 -6.56 7.02 -5.32
CA SER A 176 -6.40 6.17 -4.15
C SER A 176 -7.54 5.17 -4.03
N ILE A 177 -7.29 4.11 -3.27
CA ILE A 177 -8.31 3.18 -2.82
C ILE A 177 -8.32 3.15 -1.30
N GLY A 178 -9.50 2.98 -0.75
CA GLY A 178 -9.75 2.95 0.68
C GLY A 178 -10.69 1.80 1.04
N SER A 179 -10.57 1.35 2.27
CA SER A 179 -11.46 0.35 2.86
C SER A 179 -11.59 0.58 4.35
N LEU A 180 -12.77 0.29 4.87
CA LEU A 180 -13.07 0.34 6.29
C LEU A 180 -13.61 -1.02 6.70
N LEU A 181 -12.93 -1.66 7.64
CA LEU A 181 -13.41 -2.84 8.33
C LEU A 181 -14.13 -2.38 9.59
N ALA A 182 -15.38 -2.81 9.76
CA ALA A 182 -16.23 -2.45 10.88
C ALA A 182 -16.92 -3.70 11.45
N GLN A 183 -17.38 -3.60 12.69
CA GLN A 183 -18.15 -4.66 13.35
C GLN A 183 -19.29 -4.05 14.18
N ASP A 184 -20.39 -4.78 14.29
CA ASP A 184 -21.50 -4.38 15.16
C ASP A 184 -21.21 -4.73 16.63
N ASN A 185 -21.37 -3.74 17.49
CA ASN A 185 -21.37 -3.92 18.92
C ASN A 185 -22.60 -4.69 19.42
N GLU A 186 -22.59 -5.02 20.72
CA GLU A 186 -23.72 -5.69 21.39
C GLU A 186 -25.01 -4.84 21.31
N GLU A 187 -24.86 -3.52 21.24
CA GLU A 187 -25.95 -2.56 21.05
C GLU A 187 -26.36 -2.35 19.58
N GLY A 188 -25.72 -3.04 18.62
CA GLY A 188 -26.00 -2.87 17.18
C GLY A 188 -25.41 -1.60 16.56
N LYS A 189 -24.52 -0.87 17.26
CA LYS A 189 -23.76 0.25 16.71
C LYS A 189 -22.56 -0.26 15.93
N GLU A 190 -22.35 0.28 14.73
CA GLU A 190 -21.17 0.00 13.90
C GLU A 190 -19.93 0.68 14.49
N GLN A 191 -18.93 -0.11 14.88
CA GLN A 191 -17.62 0.38 15.29
C GLN A 191 -16.57 0.07 14.23
N ALA A 192 -15.66 1.02 14.00
CA ALA A 192 -14.51 0.81 13.15
C ALA A 192 -13.53 -0.16 13.83
N VAL A 193 -13.05 -1.13 13.07
CA VAL A 193 -12.00 -2.06 13.47
C VAL A 193 -10.67 -1.63 12.85
N TYR A 194 -10.69 -1.33 11.55
CA TYR A 194 -9.47 -0.96 10.83
C TYR A 194 -9.79 -0.07 9.61
N TYR A 195 -9.02 1.00 9.42
CA TYR A 195 -9.02 1.78 8.18
C TYR A 195 -7.80 1.40 7.36
N LEU A 196 -7.99 1.05 6.09
CA LEU A 196 -6.88 0.71 5.21
C LEU A 196 -7.02 1.49 3.91
N SER A 197 -5.94 2.15 3.49
CA SER A 197 -5.91 2.96 2.28
C SER A 197 -4.56 2.86 1.58
N ARG A 198 -4.55 3.04 0.26
CA ARG A 198 -3.31 3.17 -0.52
C ARG A 198 -3.49 4.04 -1.75
N THR A 199 -2.42 4.69 -2.17
CA THR A 199 -2.37 5.40 -3.46
C THR A 199 -2.21 4.40 -4.60
N LEU A 200 -2.96 4.61 -5.69
CA LEU A 200 -2.88 3.80 -6.90
C LEU A 200 -1.59 4.09 -7.69
N THR A 201 -1.00 3.05 -8.26
CA THR A 201 0.10 3.16 -9.23
C THR A 201 -0.42 3.70 -10.58
N GLU A 202 0.47 4.22 -11.43
CA GLU A 202 0.11 4.77 -12.75
C GLU A 202 -0.65 3.78 -13.65
N VAL A 203 -0.32 2.48 -13.53
CA VAL A 203 -1.02 1.42 -14.26
C VAL A 203 -2.43 1.23 -13.69
N GLU A 204 -2.57 1.20 -12.37
CA GLU A 204 -3.85 1.00 -11.68
C GLU A 204 -4.80 2.19 -11.81
N ARG A 205 -4.30 3.41 -11.96
CA ARG A 205 -5.12 4.61 -12.23
C ARG A 205 -5.90 4.52 -13.53
N ARG A 206 -5.40 3.75 -14.51
CA ARG A 206 -6.06 3.53 -15.80
C ARG A 206 -7.14 2.44 -15.75
N TYR A 207 -7.38 1.84 -14.59
CA TYR A 207 -8.41 0.81 -14.45
C TYR A 207 -9.79 1.45 -14.41
N SER A 208 -10.78 0.71 -14.89
CA SER A 208 -12.18 1.14 -14.74
C SER A 208 -12.58 1.26 -13.26
N ALA A 209 -13.60 2.06 -12.96
CA ALA A 209 -14.07 2.28 -11.59
C ALA A 209 -14.35 0.96 -10.83
N ILE A 210 -15.01 0.01 -11.50
CA ILE A 210 -15.31 -1.30 -10.91
C ILE A 210 -14.06 -2.17 -10.70
N GLU A 211 -13.06 -2.08 -11.59
CA GLU A 211 -11.79 -2.76 -11.41
C GLU A 211 -10.97 -2.16 -10.26
N ARG A 212 -11.06 -0.84 -10.03
CA ARG A 212 -10.43 -0.18 -8.88
C ARG A 212 -11.09 -0.60 -7.56
N LEU A 213 -12.42 -0.76 -7.52
CA LEU A 213 -13.11 -1.35 -6.37
C LEU A 213 -12.72 -2.81 -6.14
N CYS A 214 -12.63 -3.61 -7.22
CA CYS A 214 -12.15 -4.99 -7.16
C CYS A 214 -10.72 -5.08 -6.58
N LEU A 215 -9.85 -4.16 -6.99
CA LEU A 215 -8.49 -4.03 -6.49
C LEU A 215 -8.46 -3.63 -5.02
N ALA A 216 -9.36 -2.73 -4.59
CA ALA A 216 -9.50 -2.32 -3.20
C ALA A 216 -9.93 -3.50 -2.31
N LEU A 217 -10.91 -4.30 -2.76
CA LEU A 217 -11.31 -5.53 -2.09
C LEU A 217 -10.15 -6.52 -1.97
N TYR A 218 -9.45 -6.80 -3.08
CA TYR A 218 -8.30 -7.70 -3.10
C TYR A 218 -7.18 -7.23 -2.15
N PHE A 219 -6.82 -5.95 -2.23
CA PHE A 219 -5.78 -5.36 -1.39
C PHE A 219 -6.12 -5.51 0.10
N THR A 220 -7.38 -5.26 0.45
CA THR A 220 -7.84 -5.36 1.84
C THR A 220 -7.83 -6.80 2.35
N ALA A 221 -8.32 -7.74 1.53
CA ALA A 221 -8.35 -9.15 1.90
C ALA A 221 -6.94 -9.72 2.13
N VAL A 222 -5.97 -9.34 1.29
CA VAL A 222 -4.57 -9.79 1.45
C VAL A 222 -3.92 -9.17 2.68
N LYS A 223 -4.12 -7.86 2.92
CA LYS A 223 -3.52 -7.14 4.06
C LYS A 223 -4.11 -7.56 5.39
N LEU A 224 -5.43 -7.65 5.46
CA LEU A 224 -6.19 -8.00 6.67
C LEU A 224 -6.56 -9.49 6.71
N ARG A 225 -5.80 -10.34 6.00
CA ARG A 225 -6.03 -11.78 5.93
C ARG A 225 -6.21 -12.42 7.30
N HIS A 226 -5.39 -12.01 8.26
CA HIS A 226 -5.43 -12.50 9.65
C HIS A 226 -6.72 -12.14 10.40
N TYR A 227 -7.35 -11.00 10.09
CA TYR A 227 -8.66 -10.65 10.66
C TYR A 227 -9.82 -11.31 9.91
N MET A 228 -9.70 -11.46 8.58
CA MET A 228 -10.80 -11.90 7.74
C MET A 228 -11.00 -13.42 7.71
N LEU A 229 -9.93 -14.22 7.75
CA LEU A 229 -10.02 -15.69 7.70
C LEU A 229 -10.99 -16.32 8.72
N PRO A 230 -11.01 -15.92 10.01
CA PRO A 230 -11.91 -16.52 10.99
C PRO A 230 -13.36 -16.01 10.94
N HIS A 231 -13.68 -15.01 10.12
CA HIS A 231 -14.98 -14.34 10.13
C HIS A 231 -15.69 -14.41 8.77
N THR A 232 -17.02 -14.38 8.80
CA THR A 232 -17.80 -14.10 7.58
C THR A 232 -17.76 -12.60 7.32
N ILE A 233 -17.45 -12.21 6.08
CA ILE A 233 -17.25 -10.82 5.70
C ILE A 233 -18.44 -10.35 4.84
N TYR A 234 -19.16 -9.35 5.32
CA TYR A 234 -20.21 -8.67 4.57
C TYR A 234 -19.62 -7.50 3.78
N ILE A 235 -19.59 -7.61 2.46
CA ILE A 235 -19.13 -6.54 1.58
C ILE A 235 -20.30 -5.58 1.35
N ILE A 236 -20.14 -4.35 1.81
CA ILE A 236 -21.13 -3.29 1.65
C ILE A 236 -20.67 -2.37 0.54
N ALA A 237 -21.36 -2.44 -0.60
CA ALA A 237 -21.07 -1.62 -1.78
C ALA A 237 -22.35 -1.33 -2.57
N LYS A 238 -22.33 -0.22 -3.34
CA LYS A 238 -23.43 0.13 -4.26
C LYS A 238 -23.64 -0.94 -5.34
N THR A 239 -22.58 -1.61 -5.77
CA THR A 239 -22.58 -2.62 -6.84
C THR A 239 -22.09 -3.96 -6.31
N ASP A 240 -22.63 -5.08 -6.82
CA ASP A 240 -22.19 -6.42 -6.46
C ASP A 240 -20.85 -6.78 -7.13
N LEU A 241 -19.77 -6.54 -6.39
CA LEU A 241 -18.40 -6.84 -6.82
C LEU A 241 -18.15 -8.34 -6.96
N ILE A 242 -18.78 -9.17 -6.13
CA ILE A 242 -18.58 -10.62 -6.13
C ILE A 242 -19.19 -11.19 -7.40
N LYS A 243 -20.43 -10.80 -7.70
CA LYS A 243 -21.10 -11.18 -8.94
C LYS A 243 -20.28 -10.75 -10.14
N TYR A 244 -19.79 -9.51 -10.18
CA TYR A 244 -18.93 -9.04 -11.28
C TYR A 244 -17.66 -9.90 -11.47
N MET A 245 -16.95 -10.22 -10.39
CA MET A 245 -15.74 -11.05 -10.43
C MET A 245 -16.00 -12.48 -10.88
N LEU A 246 -17.15 -13.06 -10.53
CA LEU A 246 -17.52 -14.45 -10.86
C LEU A 246 -18.19 -14.61 -12.23
N THR A 247 -18.87 -13.56 -12.74
CA THR A 247 -19.65 -13.64 -13.99
C THR A 247 -18.76 -13.62 -15.24
N ARG A 248 -17.50 -13.17 -15.13
CA ARG A 248 -16.56 -13.11 -16.27
C ARG A 248 -16.08 -14.54 -16.63
N PRO A 249 -16.42 -15.07 -17.82
CA PRO A 249 -16.17 -16.48 -18.18
C PRO A 249 -14.70 -16.81 -18.47
N MET A 250 -13.79 -15.83 -18.41
CA MET A 250 -12.36 -16.05 -18.60
C MET A 250 -11.57 -15.53 -17.40
N LEU A 251 -11.13 -16.43 -16.53
CA LEU A 251 -10.20 -16.16 -15.42
C LEU A 251 -8.76 -15.85 -15.92
N ARG A 252 -8.60 -15.23 -17.10
CA ARG A 252 -7.31 -14.78 -17.62
C ARG A 252 -7.07 -13.32 -17.21
N GLY A 253 -5.86 -13.02 -16.76
CA GLY A 253 -5.44 -11.67 -16.38
C GLY A 253 -5.54 -11.37 -14.88
N ARG A 254 -5.66 -10.09 -14.53
CA ARG A 254 -5.58 -9.62 -13.13
C ARG A 254 -6.79 -10.01 -12.30
N ILE A 255 -8.00 -9.83 -12.84
CA ILE A 255 -9.26 -10.13 -12.13
C ILE A 255 -9.30 -11.61 -11.76
N GLY A 256 -8.96 -12.53 -12.67
CA GLY A 256 -8.91 -13.97 -12.36
C GLY A 256 -7.94 -14.31 -11.23
N LYS A 257 -6.76 -13.68 -11.19
CA LYS A 257 -5.79 -13.85 -10.08
C LYS A 257 -6.35 -13.33 -8.76
N TRP A 258 -7.02 -12.18 -8.77
CA TRP A 258 -7.64 -11.62 -7.57
C TRP A 258 -8.81 -12.49 -7.10
N THR A 259 -9.68 -12.92 -8.00
CA THR A 259 -10.79 -13.83 -7.69
C THR A 259 -10.28 -15.11 -7.05
N LEU A 260 -9.22 -15.73 -7.60
CA LEU A 260 -8.61 -16.92 -7.03
C LEU A 260 -8.11 -16.68 -5.60
N ALA A 261 -7.40 -15.58 -5.35
CA ALA A 261 -6.95 -15.24 -4.01
C ALA A 261 -8.12 -14.96 -3.04
N LEU A 262 -9.24 -14.45 -3.54
CA LEU A 262 -10.43 -14.14 -2.74
C LEU A 262 -11.26 -15.39 -2.38
N THR A 263 -11.02 -16.54 -3.04
CA THR A 263 -11.76 -17.79 -2.76
C THR A 263 -11.52 -18.37 -1.36
N GLU A 264 -10.43 -17.99 -0.68
CA GLU A 264 -10.14 -18.47 0.68
C GLU A 264 -11.05 -17.83 1.74
N PHE A 265 -11.74 -16.73 1.39
CA PHE A 265 -12.57 -15.98 2.34
C PHE A 265 -14.06 -16.22 2.08
N THR A 266 -14.85 -16.15 3.16
CA THR A 266 -16.32 -16.24 3.07
C THR A 266 -16.92 -14.84 2.91
N PHE A 267 -17.12 -14.41 1.66
CA PHE A 267 -17.74 -13.13 1.35
C PHE A 267 -19.26 -13.25 1.15
N ARG A 268 -20.00 -12.26 1.66
CA ARG A 268 -21.43 -12.07 1.39
C ARG A 268 -21.68 -10.63 0.95
N TYR A 269 -22.28 -10.45 -0.21
CA TYR A 269 -22.64 -9.11 -0.68
C TYR A 269 -23.88 -8.58 0.06
N VAL A 270 -23.83 -7.31 0.45
CA VAL A 270 -24.96 -6.56 0.99
C VAL A 270 -25.03 -5.23 0.25
N PRO A 271 -26.18 -4.89 -0.37
CA PRO A 271 -26.32 -3.59 -1.01
C PRO A 271 -26.21 -2.48 0.02
N GLN A 272 -25.45 -1.44 -0.31
CA GLN A 272 -25.28 -0.28 0.55
C GLN A 272 -26.63 0.43 0.75
N LYS A 273 -27.25 0.21 1.90
CA LYS A 273 -28.39 0.99 2.40
C LYS A 273 -27.87 2.24 3.15
N ALA A 274 -28.79 3.09 3.61
CA ALA A 274 -28.46 4.30 4.36
C ALA A 274 -27.37 4.06 5.42
N VAL A 275 -26.37 4.95 5.43
CA VAL A 275 -25.20 4.90 6.32
C VAL A 275 -25.65 5.24 7.74
N LYS A 276 -25.39 4.35 8.71
CA LYS A 276 -25.83 4.54 10.12
C LYS A 276 -24.69 4.84 11.09
N GLY A 277 -23.43 4.61 10.73
CA GLY A 277 -22.26 4.83 11.58
C GLY A 277 -21.47 6.10 11.22
N GLN A 278 -21.08 6.89 12.23
CA GLN A 278 -20.22 8.07 12.06
C GLN A 278 -18.90 7.72 11.38
N ALA A 279 -18.24 6.64 11.83
CA ALA A 279 -17.00 6.15 11.26
C ALA A 279 -17.09 5.81 9.76
N VAL A 280 -18.27 5.34 9.31
CA VAL A 280 -18.57 5.03 7.91
C VAL A 280 -18.87 6.32 7.14
N ALA A 281 -19.58 7.27 7.74
CA ALA A 281 -19.83 8.58 7.15
C ALA A 281 -18.53 9.35 6.92
N ASP A 282 -17.63 9.37 7.91
CA ASP A 282 -16.31 10.00 7.82
C ASP A 282 -15.46 9.33 6.74
N PHE A 283 -15.48 7.99 6.68
CA PHE A 283 -14.78 7.25 5.63
C PHE A 283 -15.27 7.60 4.22
N LEU A 284 -16.59 7.66 4.03
CA LEU A 284 -17.20 7.99 2.74
C LEU A 284 -17.02 9.47 2.37
N ALA A 285 -16.95 10.37 3.36
CA ALA A 285 -16.60 11.77 3.15
C ALA A 285 -15.14 11.93 2.71
N ASP A 286 -14.23 11.19 3.36
CA ASP A 286 -12.80 11.18 3.01
C ASP A 286 -12.52 10.46 1.67
N HIS A 287 -13.42 9.59 1.21
CA HIS A 287 -13.29 8.81 -0.02
C HIS A 287 -14.55 8.89 -0.88
N PRO A 288 -14.82 10.03 -1.54
CA PRO A 288 -15.98 10.18 -2.42
C PRO A 288 -15.90 9.12 -3.54
N GLY A 289 -16.83 8.17 -3.52
CA GLY A 289 -16.87 7.10 -4.49
C GLY A 289 -17.37 7.61 -5.85
N GLU A 290 -16.80 7.09 -6.94
CA GLU A 290 -17.35 7.30 -8.27
C GLU A 290 -18.74 6.65 -8.40
N GLU A 291 -19.69 7.37 -9.00
CA GLU A 291 -20.99 6.79 -9.34
C GLU A 291 -20.81 5.80 -10.50
N ILE A 292 -21.05 4.52 -10.21
CA ILE A 292 -21.02 3.46 -11.21
C ILE A 292 -22.44 3.30 -11.74
N GLU A 293 -22.62 3.54 -13.05
CA GLU A 293 -23.88 3.22 -13.75
C GLU A 293 -24.25 1.74 -13.53
N ASN A 294 -25.53 1.49 -13.26
CA ASN A 294 -26.06 0.19 -12.83
C ASN A 294 -25.59 -0.99 -13.70
N MET A 295 -25.30 -2.13 -13.05
CA MET A 295 -24.78 -3.34 -13.69
C MET A 295 -25.70 -3.91 -14.79
N ASP A 296 -27.00 -3.60 -14.76
CA ASP A 296 -27.99 -4.01 -15.78
C ASP A 296 -27.75 -3.35 -17.15
N SER A 297 -27.00 -2.24 -17.22
CA SER A 297 -26.59 -1.63 -18.50
C SER A 297 -25.30 -2.25 -19.08
N LEU A 298 -24.54 -3.01 -18.28
CA LEU A 298 -23.24 -3.54 -18.69
C LEU A 298 -23.35 -4.78 -19.59
N ASP A 299 -24.46 -5.52 -19.49
CA ASP A 299 -24.79 -6.60 -20.43
C ASP A 299 -25.10 -6.04 -21.83
N ILE A 300 -25.66 -4.83 -21.92
CA ILE A 300 -25.84 -4.10 -23.19
C ILE A 300 -24.52 -3.46 -23.65
N ALA A 301 -23.65 -3.05 -22.71
CA ALA A 301 -22.36 -2.42 -23.03
C ALA A 301 -21.32 -3.39 -23.62
N ASN A 302 -21.43 -4.71 -23.39
CA ASN A 302 -20.52 -5.70 -23.98
C ASN A 302 -20.88 -6.05 -25.44
N ALA A 303 -22.15 -5.89 -25.86
CA ALA A 303 -22.50 -5.89 -27.28
C ALA A 303 -21.91 -4.65 -28.01
N ASN A 304 -21.61 -3.59 -27.24
CA ASN A 304 -21.03 -2.33 -27.69
C ASN A 304 -19.50 -2.24 -27.53
N LEU A 305 -18.76 -3.37 -27.42
CA LEU A 305 -17.30 -3.34 -27.50
C LEU A 305 -16.79 -2.81 -28.86
N LEU A 306 -17.61 -2.88 -29.91
CA LEU A 306 -17.37 -2.19 -31.19
C LEU A 306 -17.61 -0.67 -31.10
N THR A 307 -18.49 -0.23 -30.20
CA THR A 307 -18.88 1.18 -30.04
C THR A 307 -17.99 1.91 -29.03
N ARG A 308 -17.31 1.18 -28.13
CA ARG A 308 -16.43 1.77 -27.10
C ARG A 308 -15.12 2.37 -27.64
N ALA A 309 -14.78 2.11 -28.90
CA ALA A 309 -13.72 2.84 -29.59
C ALA A 309 -14.13 4.30 -29.92
N HIS A 310 -15.43 4.64 -29.90
CA HIS A 310 -15.93 5.97 -30.27
C HIS A 310 -16.06 6.97 -29.11
N VAL A 311 -16.02 6.54 -27.84
CA VAL A 311 -16.33 7.43 -26.70
C VAL A 311 -15.09 8.02 -26.02
N CYS A 312 -13.87 7.58 -26.40
CA CYS A 312 -12.61 8.14 -25.88
C CYS A 312 -12.25 9.55 -26.40
N LEU A 313 -13.19 10.29 -27.02
CA LEU A 313 -12.89 11.52 -27.76
C LEU A 313 -13.68 12.77 -27.42
N ASN A 314 -14.66 12.70 -26.51
CA ASN A 314 -15.43 13.89 -26.15
C ASN A 314 -15.13 14.36 -24.73
N ASN A 315 -13.93 14.94 -24.55
CA ASN A 315 -13.61 15.83 -23.44
C ASN A 315 -13.76 17.28 -23.96
N PRO A 316 -14.57 18.16 -23.35
CA PRO A 316 -15.09 19.37 -24.03
C PRO A 316 -14.11 20.56 -24.10
N ILE A 317 -12.79 20.34 -24.14
CA ILE A 317 -11.81 21.45 -24.17
C ILE A 317 -10.87 21.43 -25.40
N TYR A 318 -10.80 20.35 -26.17
CA TYR A 318 -10.27 20.37 -27.54
C TYR A 318 -11.01 19.33 -28.38
N LEU A 319 -11.90 19.78 -29.27
CA LEU A 319 -12.71 18.92 -30.15
C LEU A 319 -11.83 18.43 -31.31
N ILE A 320 -10.96 17.45 -31.07
CA ILE A 320 -10.29 16.71 -32.14
C ILE A 320 -11.30 15.65 -32.61
N GLN A 321 -12.02 15.96 -33.68
CA GLN A 321 -12.88 15.00 -34.36
C GLN A 321 -11.99 13.92 -35.01
N LEU A 322 -11.71 12.82 -34.30
CA LEU A 322 -11.09 11.65 -34.93
C LEU A 322 -12.17 10.94 -35.75
N THR A 323 -12.23 11.27 -37.03
CA THR A 323 -13.00 10.55 -38.02
C THR A 323 -12.19 9.30 -38.43
N PRO A 324 -12.65 8.09 -38.09
CA PRO A 324 -11.91 6.88 -38.41
C PRO A 324 -11.95 6.60 -39.91
N TRP A 325 -10.86 6.03 -40.44
CA TRP A 325 -10.84 5.49 -41.79
C TRP A 325 -11.77 4.27 -41.85
N LYS A 326 -12.58 4.15 -42.90
CA LYS A 326 -13.46 2.99 -43.11
C LYS A 326 -12.79 2.00 -44.04
N LEU A 327 -12.64 0.77 -43.58
CA LEU A 327 -12.08 -0.34 -44.37
C LEU A 327 -13.21 -1.26 -44.83
N TYR A 328 -13.40 -1.39 -46.13
CA TYR A 328 -14.29 -2.39 -46.72
C TYR A 328 -13.45 -3.52 -47.30
N PHE A 329 -13.89 -4.75 -47.06
CA PHE A 329 -13.26 -5.94 -47.61
C PHE A 329 -14.28 -6.73 -48.42
N ASN A 330 -13.91 -7.12 -49.63
CA ASN A 330 -14.65 -8.11 -50.39
C ASN A 330 -13.71 -9.23 -50.85
N GLY A 331 -14.27 -10.40 -51.12
CA GLY A 331 -13.55 -11.53 -51.65
C GLY A 331 -14.35 -12.16 -52.77
N SER A 332 -13.66 -12.64 -53.80
CA SER A 332 -14.25 -13.45 -54.86
C SER A 332 -13.43 -14.71 -55.06
N LYS A 333 -14.12 -15.81 -55.35
CA LYS A 333 -13.51 -17.10 -55.63
C LYS A 333 -14.14 -17.68 -56.88
N THR A 334 -13.29 -18.15 -57.79
CA THR A 334 -13.66 -18.93 -58.97
C THR A 334 -12.99 -20.30 -58.87
N ASP A 335 -13.36 -21.24 -59.74
CA ASP A 335 -12.79 -22.59 -59.75
C ASP A 335 -11.27 -22.63 -60.02
N LYS A 336 -10.71 -21.54 -60.56
CA LYS A 336 -9.28 -21.44 -60.96
C LYS A 336 -8.47 -20.39 -60.20
N ALA A 337 -9.11 -19.43 -59.52
CA ALA A 337 -8.41 -18.34 -58.85
C ALA A 337 -9.27 -17.72 -57.74
N SER A 338 -8.60 -17.10 -56.76
CA SER A 338 -9.24 -16.33 -55.71
C SER A 338 -8.67 -14.91 -55.65
N GLY A 339 -9.50 -13.95 -55.28
CA GLY A 339 -9.11 -12.56 -55.14
C GLY A 339 -9.72 -11.91 -53.90
N ALA A 340 -9.01 -10.92 -53.37
CA ALA A 340 -9.50 -10.05 -52.31
C ALA A 340 -9.41 -8.59 -52.75
N GLY A 341 -10.49 -7.84 -52.56
CA GLY A 341 -10.52 -6.40 -52.72
C GLY A 341 -10.60 -5.71 -51.36
N VAL A 342 -9.83 -4.64 -51.21
CA VAL A 342 -9.77 -3.81 -50.02
C VAL A 342 -10.02 -2.37 -50.44
N VAL A 343 -11.01 -1.71 -49.84
CA VAL A 343 -11.27 -0.29 -50.04
C VAL A 343 -11.06 0.46 -48.74
N LEU A 344 -10.12 1.38 -48.73
CA LEU A 344 -9.85 2.32 -47.64
C LEU A 344 -10.52 3.64 -47.97
N GLU A 345 -11.54 4.03 -47.20
CA GLU A 345 -12.23 5.30 -47.32
C GLU A 345 -11.74 6.26 -46.23
N GLU A 346 -11.12 7.36 -46.67
CA GLU A 346 -10.70 8.46 -45.83
C GLU A 346 -11.89 9.23 -45.26
N PRO A 347 -11.71 9.94 -44.14
CA PRO A 347 -12.72 10.83 -43.59
C PRO A 347 -13.30 11.89 -44.53
N LEU A 348 -12.53 12.32 -45.52
CA LEU A 348 -12.91 13.29 -46.55
C LEU A 348 -13.67 12.65 -47.72
N GLY A 349 -13.93 11.34 -47.66
CA GLY A 349 -14.66 10.58 -48.69
C GLY A 349 -13.79 10.07 -49.84
N VAL A 350 -12.47 10.25 -49.78
CA VAL A 350 -11.54 9.72 -50.78
C VAL A 350 -11.38 8.21 -50.58
N ARG A 351 -11.49 7.43 -51.66
CA ARG A 351 -11.42 5.96 -51.61
C ARG A 351 -10.16 5.46 -52.30
N HIS A 352 -9.37 4.67 -51.58
CA HIS A 352 -8.22 3.95 -52.09
C HIS A 352 -8.58 2.47 -52.24
N CYS A 353 -8.61 2.00 -53.48
CA CYS A 353 -9.00 0.64 -53.81
C CYS A 353 -7.77 -0.21 -54.15
N TYR A 354 -7.61 -1.34 -53.46
CA TYR A 354 -6.57 -2.32 -53.69
C TYR A 354 -7.21 -3.66 -54.04
N SER A 355 -6.67 -4.34 -55.04
CA SER A 355 -7.06 -5.71 -55.40
C SER A 355 -5.85 -6.61 -55.37
N PHE A 356 -6.00 -7.75 -54.71
CA PHE A 356 -4.97 -8.77 -54.56
C PHE A 356 -5.49 -10.05 -55.18
N GLN A 357 -4.72 -10.63 -56.10
CA GLN A 357 -4.89 -12.03 -56.45
C GLN A 357 -4.24 -12.85 -55.34
N LEU A 358 -5.00 -13.79 -54.80
CA LEU A 358 -4.53 -14.66 -53.74
C LEU A 358 -4.25 -16.03 -54.36
N ASP A 359 -2.96 -16.35 -54.45
CA ASP A 359 -2.50 -17.66 -54.90
C ASP A 359 -2.38 -18.57 -53.66
N PHE A 360 -3.38 -19.45 -53.47
CA PHE A 360 -3.34 -20.51 -52.46
C PHE A 360 -3.62 -21.88 -53.05
#